data_AF-A0A7S1RBB8-F1
#
_entry.id   AF-A0A7S1RBB8-F1
#
_cell.length_a   1.000
_cell.length_b   1.000
_cell.length_c   1.000
_cell.angle_alpha   90.00
_cell.angle_beta   90.00
_cell.angle_gamma   90.00
#
_symmetry.space_group_name_H-M   'P 1'
#
loop_
_entity.id
_entity.type
_entity.pdbx_description
1 polymer ?
#
loop_
_entity_poly.entity_id
_entity_poly.type
_entity_poly.pdbx_seq_one_letter_code
_entity_poly.pdbx_strand_id
1 'polypeptide(L)'
;GSSPESQCAARPPTASPPPPTPSQMSDKPKAKRGPRGRDVLAQALKSQGIEYVFGVVGYPIVEFGFTLQHLGIKYVGMRNEQAASYAAAAVGYLTGRPGCVLVVPGPGAVHALAGMGNASVNGWPLLCIAGSSELGQDGLGAFQEALPPQGGAQMQVQMPYAVCKYVVKAAEGARIPFFVEQAVRYSIMGRPGAAYVEVAGDTLRDEVKAEIYYPPKCADPPFVPALESEIKRSLACLAGAKSPLLIVGKGAAYAGASPELTELVEKAGIPFLPTPMGKGVLPDDHPLC
;
A
#
# COMPACT_ATOMS: atom_id res chain seq x y z
N GLY A 1 -86.15 39.14 -46.74
CA GLY A 1 -84.74 39.02 -47.16
C GLY A 1 -83.97 38.47 -45.99
N SER A 2 -83.45 37.24 -46.06
CA SER A 2 -82.32 36.77 -46.86
C SER A 2 -81.03 36.77 -46.00
N SER A 3 -80.64 35.56 -45.59
CA SER A 3 -79.43 35.16 -44.88
C SER A 3 -78.13 35.62 -45.59
N PRO A 4 -76.94 35.45 -44.97
CA PRO A 4 -76.33 34.12 -44.96
C PRO A 4 -75.71 33.69 -43.63
N GLU A 5 -75.91 32.41 -43.34
CA GLU A 5 -75.22 31.61 -42.33
C GLU A 5 -73.73 31.45 -42.72
N SER A 6 -72.82 31.72 -41.79
CA SER A 6 -71.42 31.28 -41.93
C SER A 6 -71.25 29.94 -41.23
N GLN A 7 -71.04 28.89 -42.01
CA GLN A 7 -70.67 27.56 -41.52
C GLN A 7 -69.23 27.61 -41.01
N CYS A 8 -69.05 27.57 -39.69
CA CYS A 8 -67.75 27.29 -39.09
C CYS A 8 -67.60 25.77 -38.97
N ALA A 9 -66.90 25.16 -39.93
CA ALA A 9 -66.61 23.73 -39.91
C ALA A 9 -65.72 23.37 -38.71
N ALA A 10 -66.24 22.54 -37.80
CA ALA A 10 -65.48 22.01 -36.68
C ALA A 10 -64.36 21.09 -37.20
N ARG A 11 -63.10 21.40 -36.85
CA ARG A 11 -61.95 20.51 -37.07
C ARG A 11 -62.12 19.23 -36.24
N PRO A 12 -61.81 18.05 -36.79
CA PRO A 12 -61.80 16.82 -36.00
C PRO A 12 -60.67 16.88 -34.95
N PRO A 13 -60.83 16.24 -33.79
CA PRO A 13 -59.82 16.23 -32.74
C PRO A 13 -58.56 15.53 -33.26
N THR A 14 -57.42 16.22 -33.23
CA THR A 14 -56.11 15.62 -33.48
C THR A 14 -55.81 14.64 -32.35
N ALA A 15 -55.77 13.34 -32.67
CA ALA A 15 -55.36 12.30 -31.75
C ALA A 15 -53.96 12.63 -31.19
N SER A 16 -53.84 12.69 -29.86
CA SER A 16 -52.54 12.79 -29.19
C SER A 16 -51.72 11.51 -29.49
N PRO A 17 -50.41 11.61 -29.74
CA PRO A 17 -49.60 10.43 -29.99
C PRO A 17 -49.62 9.51 -28.76
N PRO A 18 -49.58 8.18 -28.95
CA PRO A 18 -49.55 7.24 -27.84
C PRO A 18 -48.30 7.46 -26.97
N PRO A 19 -48.38 7.19 -25.66
CA PRO A 19 -47.19 7.25 -24.80
C PRO A 19 -46.15 6.25 -25.30
N PRO A 20 -44.85 6.58 -25.24
CA PRO A 20 -43.81 5.70 -25.73
C PRO A 20 -43.81 4.37 -24.95
N THR A 21 -43.74 3.26 -25.68
CA THR A 21 -43.57 1.93 -25.11
C THR A 21 -42.23 1.83 -24.35
N PRO A 22 -42.13 1.00 -23.29
CA PRO A 22 -40.95 0.93 -22.41
C PRO A 22 -39.63 0.58 -23.11
N SER A 23 -39.68 0.05 -24.34
CA SER A 23 -38.50 -0.28 -25.14
C SER A 23 -37.88 0.92 -25.89
N GLN A 24 -38.41 2.13 -25.70
CA GLN A 24 -37.87 3.39 -26.26
C GLN A 24 -37.41 4.38 -25.18
N MET A 25 -37.27 3.94 -23.92
CA MET A 25 -36.45 4.63 -22.93
C MET A 25 -34.97 4.41 -23.26
N SER A 26 -34.53 5.17 -24.26
CA SER A 26 -33.16 5.57 -24.56
C SER A 26 -32.08 5.02 -23.62
N ASP A 27 -31.21 4.18 -24.18
CA ASP A 27 -29.78 4.18 -23.89
C ASP A 27 -29.26 5.63 -23.92
N LYS A 28 -29.40 6.34 -22.80
CA LYS A 28 -28.58 7.51 -22.56
C LYS A 28 -27.16 6.97 -22.40
N PRO A 29 -26.16 7.44 -23.16
CA PRO A 29 -24.79 7.09 -22.88
C PRO A 29 -24.54 7.44 -21.40
N LYS A 30 -24.25 6.44 -20.57
CA LYS A 30 -23.87 6.66 -19.17
C LYS A 30 -22.77 7.71 -19.22
N ALA A 31 -23.02 8.89 -18.64
CA ALA A 31 -21.99 9.92 -18.50
C ALA A 31 -20.74 9.22 -17.97
N LYS A 32 -19.59 9.41 -18.63
CA LYS A 32 -18.30 8.88 -18.18
C LYS A 32 -18.09 9.39 -16.75
N ARG A 33 -18.43 8.58 -15.76
CA ARG A 33 -18.20 8.91 -14.36
C ARG A 33 -16.70 9.03 -14.16
N GLY A 34 -16.27 10.10 -13.51
CA GLY A 34 -14.86 10.27 -13.15
C GLY A 34 -14.38 9.12 -12.26
N PRO A 35 -13.07 8.85 -12.22
CA PRO A 35 -12.52 7.83 -11.32
C PRO A 35 -12.83 8.19 -9.87
N ARG A 36 -13.22 7.21 -9.06
CA ARG A 36 -13.38 7.42 -7.61
C ARG A 36 -12.04 7.27 -6.92
N GLY A 37 -11.90 7.81 -5.70
CA GLY A 37 -10.64 7.72 -4.97
C GLY A 37 -10.14 6.28 -4.76
N ARG A 38 -11.05 5.30 -4.57
CA ARG A 38 -10.70 3.87 -4.53
C ARG A 38 -10.08 3.36 -5.84
N ASP A 39 -10.53 3.86 -6.99
CA ASP A 39 -10.00 3.49 -8.31
C ASP A 39 -8.61 4.10 -8.50
N VAL A 40 -8.44 5.35 -8.05
CA VAL A 40 -7.16 6.05 -8.05
C VAL A 40 -6.15 5.34 -7.16
N LEU A 41 -6.52 4.98 -5.94
CA LEU A 41 -5.67 4.26 -4.98
C LEU A 41 -5.24 2.89 -5.51
N ALA A 42 -6.18 2.12 -6.06
CA ALA A 42 -5.89 0.78 -6.56
C ALA A 42 -4.97 0.83 -7.78
N GLN A 43 -5.21 1.79 -8.69
CA GLN A 43 -4.34 2.03 -9.84
C GLN A 43 -2.95 2.51 -9.38
N ALA A 44 -2.86 3.34 -8.35
CA ALA A 44 -1.59 3.78 -7.78
C ALA A 44 -0.77 2.61 -7.21
N LEU A 45 -1.39 1.72 -6.41
CA LEU A 45 -0.71 0.52 -5.91
C LEU A 45 -0.24 -0.40 -7.05
N LYS A 46 -1.09 -0.62 -8.05
CA LYS A 46 -0.74 -1.41 -9.23
C LYS A 46 0.44 -0.80 -9.99
N SER A 47 0.45 0.53 -10.18
CA SER A 47 1.53 1.24 -10.87
C SER A 47 2.88 1.11 -10.16
N GLN A 48 2.88 0.95 -8.83
CA GLN A 48 4.08 0.75 -8.03
C GLN A 48 4.54 -0.72 -7.94
N GLY A 49 3.80 -1.63 -8.57
CA GLY A 49 4.11 -3.05 -8.65
C GLY A 49 3.61 -3.88 -7.47
N ILE A 50 2.57 -3.43 -6.77
CA ILE A 50 1.92 -4.23 -5.72
C ILE A 50 1.07 -5.31 -6.36
N GLU A 51 1.41 -6.57 -6.11
CA GLU A 51 0.71 -7.74 -6.65
C GLU A 51 -0.20 -8.43 -5.63
N TYR A 52 0.19 -8.39 -4.35
CA TYR A 52 -0.49 -9.08 -3.26
C TYR A 52 -0.93 -8.09 -2.18
N VAL A 53 -2.20 -8.19 -1.78
CA VAL A 53 -2.77 -7.42 -0.67
C VAL A 53 -3.40 -8.41 0.31
N PHE A 54 -2.98 -8.34 1.57
CA PHE A 54 -3.48 -9.17 2.66
C PHE A 54 -4.36 -8.32 3.57
N GLY A 55 -5.41 -8.86 4.16
CA GLY A 55 -6.15 -8.05 5.11
C GLY A 55 -7.42 -8.67 5.65
N VAL A 56 -8.12 -7.89 6.45
CA VAL A 56 -9.49 -8.15 6.88
C VAL A 56 -10.34 -7.02 6.34
N VAL A 57 -11.31 -7.35 5.47
CA VAL A 57 -12.17 -6.36 4.83
C VAL A 57 -13.30 -5.94 5.79
N GLY A 58 -13.57 -4.64 5.85
CA GLY A 58 -14.75 -4.07 6.48
C GLY A 58 -14.98 -2.63 6.03
N TYR A 59 -16.02 -1.98 6.52
CA TYR A 59 -16.28 -0.57 6.18
C TYR A 59 -15.10 0.31 6.68
N PRO A 60 -14.62 1.31 5.91
CA PRO A 60 -15.08 1.77 4.59
C PRO A 60 -14.26 1.22 3.39
N ILE A 61 -13.46 0.16 3.58
CA ILE A 61 -12.54 -0.36 2.56
C ILE A 61 -13.09 -1.55 1.76
N VAL A 62 -14.37 -1.92 1.94
CA VAL A 62 -14.99 -3.08 1.29
C VAL A 62 -14.92 -2.97 -0.22
N GLU A 63 -15.42 -1.85 -0.72
CA GLU A 63 -15.42 -1.45 -2.11
C GLU A 63 -14.03 -1.43 -2.72
N PHE A 64 -13.04 -0.99 -1.94
CA PHE A 64 -11.66 -0.91 -2.37
C PHE A 64 -11.06 -2.31 -2.57
N GLY A 65 -11.37 -3.27 -1.69
CA GLY A 65 -11.02 -4.68 -1.86
C GLY A 65 -11.49 -5.25 -3.20
N PHE A 66 -12.73 -4.95 -3.62
CA PHE A 66 -13.24 -5.35 -4.93
C PHE A 66 -12.52 -4.65 -6.09
N THR A 67 -12.23 -3.35 -5.97
CA THR A 67 -11.48 -2.61 -6.99
C THR A 67 -10.07 -3.18 -7.20
N LEU A 68 -9.39 -3.58 -6.13
CA LEU A 68 -8.09 -4.26 -6.22
C LEU A 68 -8.18 -5.55 -7.05
N GLN A 69 -9.17 -6.39 -6.77
CA GLN A 69 -9.41 -7.65 -7.49
C GLN A 69 -9.70 -7.40 -8.98
N HIS A 70 -10.56 -6.42 -9.30
CA HIS A 70 -10.85 -6.07 -10.70
C HIS A 70 -9.62 -5.59 -11.48
N LEU A 71 -8.66 -4.96 -10.80
CA LEU A 71 -7.39 -4.54 -11.39
C LEU A 71 -6.35 -5.67 -11.44
N GLY A 72 -6.68 -6.88 -11.00
CA GLY A 72 -5.80 -8.04 -11.03
C GLY A 72 -4.83 -8.14 -9.85
N ILE A 73 -4.98 -7.30 -8.82
CA ILE A 73 -4.25 -7.45 -7.57
C ILE A 73 -4.87 -8.61 -6.78
N LYS A 74 -4.03 -9.54 -6.32
CA LYS A 74 -4.48 -10.72 -5.58
C LYS A 74 -4.77 -10.31 -4.14
N TYR A 75 -6.06 -10.26 -3.80
CA TYR A 75 -6.51 -10.03 -2.44
C TYR A 75 -6.60 -11.35 -1.66
N VAL A 76 -5.88 -11.44 -0.54
CA VAL A 76 -5.89 -12.59 0.37
C VAL A 76 -6.58 -12.20 1.67
N GLY A 77 -7.83 -12.66 1.80
CA GLY A 77 -8.64 -12.43 3.01
C GLY A 77 -8.14 -13.27 4.19
N MET A 78 -7.67 -12.59 5.23
CA MET A 78 -7.17 -13.17 6.47
C MET A 78 -8.24 -13.16 7.56
N ARG A 79 -7.91 -13.63 8.76
CA ARG A 79 -8.81 -13.63 9.93
C ARG A 79 -8.35 -12.72 11.06
N ASN A 80 -7.19 -12.09 10.89
CA ASN A 80 -6.60 -11.18 11.86
C ASN A 80 -5.60 -10.25 11.14
N GLU A 81 -5.61 -8.96 11.46
CA GLU A 81 -4.78 -7.93 10.82
C GLU A 81 -3.28 -8.05 11.18
N GLN A 82 -2.96 -8.58 12.36
CA GLN A 82 -1.58 -8.90 12.75
C GLN A 82 -1.00 -9.97 11.83
N ALA A 83 -1.74 -11.08 11.65
CA ALA A 83 -1.34 -12.17 10.75
C ALA A 83 -1.25 -11.69 9.29
N ALA A 84 -2.18 -10.84 8.85
CA ALA A 84 -2.14 -10.22 7.53
C ALA A 84 -0.88 -9.36 7.34
N SER A 85 -0.52 -8.57 8.35
CA SER A 85 0.69 -7.75 8.33
C SER A 85 1.96 -8.60 8.26
N TYR A 86 2.03 -9.74 8.95
CA TYR A 86 3.18 -10.65 8.85
C TYR A 86 3.30 -11.29 7.46
N ALA A 87 2.18 -11.73 6.87
CA ALA A 87 2.17 -12.28 5.52
C ALA A 87 2.63 -11.24 4.48
N ALA A 88 2.13 -10.01 4.59
CA ALA A 88 2.57 -8.91 3.74
C ALA A 88 4.06 -8.58 3.92
N ALA A 89 4.55 -8.57 5.16
CA ALA A 89 5.97 -8.31 5.45
C ALA A 89 6.89 -9.41 4.90
N ALA A 90 6.44 -10.67 4.90
CA ALA A 90 7.17 -11.78 4.30
C ALA A 90 7.31 -11.63 2.76
N VAL A 91 6.24 -11.20 2.07
CA VAL A 91 6.33 -10.81 0.64
C VAL A 91 7.34 -9.67 0.46
N GLY A 92 7.31 -8.71 1.38
CA GLY A 92 8.30 -7.62 1.47
C GLY A 92 9.74 -8.12 1.45
N TYR A 93 10.05 -9.03 2.37
CA TYR A 93 11.36 -9.62 2.52
C TYR A 93 11.80 -10.43 1.28
N LEU A 94 10.91 -11.28 0.76
CA LEU A 94 11.23 -12.21 -0.33
C LEU A 94 11.41 -11.51 -1.68
N THR A 95 10.70 -10.41 -1.92
CA THR A 95 10.69 -9.72 -3.22
C THR A 95 11.55 -8.46 -3.26
N GLY A 96 12.00 -7.97 -2.09
CA GLY A 96 12.70 -6.68 -1.97
C GLY A 96 11.79 -5.46 -2.22
N ARG A 97 10.50 -5.68 -2.50
CA ARG A 97 9.49 -4.64 -2.73
C ARG A 97 8.34 -4.85 -1.74
N PRO A 98 7.64 -3.80 -1.31
CA PRO A 98 6.75 -3.94 -0.18
C PRO A 98 5.54 -4.83 -0.51
N GLY A 99 5.25 -5.77 0.38
CA GLY A 99 3.91 -6.35 0.45
C GLY A 99 2.93 -5.32 1.02
N CYS A 100 1.64 -5.50 0.73
CA CYS A 100 0.60 -4.58 1.18
C CYS A 100 -0.37 -5.27 2.15
N VAL A 101 -0.65 -4.61 3.27
CA VAL A 101 -1.72 -4.97 4.19
C VAL A 101 -2.83 -3.92 4.11
N LEU A 102 -4.09 -4.37 4.05
CA LEU A 102 -5.28 -3.54 4.00
C LEU A 102 -6.11 -3.75 5.27
N VAL A 103 -6.38 -2.67 6.01
CA VAL A 103 -7.07 -2.71 7.30
C VAL A 103 -8.18 -1.67 7.44
N VAL A 104 -9.15 -2.00 8.28
CA VAL A 104 -10.24 -1.10 8.69
C VAL A 104 -9.77 -0.06 9.72
N PRO A 105 -10.55 1.01 9.97
CA PRO A 105 -10.24 2.01 10.99
C PRO A 105 -10.15 1.39 12.39
N GLY A 106 -9.62 2.17 13.34
CA GLY A 106 -9.68 1.86 14.76
C GLY A 106 -9.02 0.52 15.10
N PRO A 107 -9.79 -0.50 15.53
CA PRO A 107 -9.23 -1.79 15.93
C PRO A 107 -8.40 -2.48 14.82
N GLY A 108 -8.76 -2.30 13.55
CA GLY A 108 -8.01 -2.91 12.44
C GLY A 108 -6.60 -2.34 12.34
N ALA A 109 -6.48 -1.02 12.35
CA ALA A 109 -5.20 -0.31 12.38
C ALA A 109 -4.39 -0.66 13.63
N VAL A 110 -5.03 -0.75 14.80
CA VAL A 110 -4.38 -1.13 16.08
C VAL A 110 -3.80 -2.55 16.00
N HIS A 111 -4.57 -3.52 15.50
CA HIS A 111 -4.09 -4.90 15.36
C HIS A 111 -2.94 -5.05 14.35
N ALA A 112 -2.86 -4.17 13.35
CA ALA A 112 -1.74 -4.14 12.40
C ALA A 112 -0.42 -3.63 12.99
N LEU A 113 -0.45 -2.86 14.10
CA LEU A 113 0.74 -2.23 14.69
C LEU A 113 1.85 -3.22 15.00
N ALA A 114 1.52 -4.39 15.55
CA ALA A 114 2.50 -5.42 15.88
C ALA A 114 3.21 -5.96 14.64
N GLY A 115 2.49 -6.11 13.52
CA GLY A 115 3.09 -6.52 12.25
C GLY A 115 3.93 -5.42 11.60
N MET A 116 3.47 -4.17 11.67
CA MET A 116 4.25 -3.00 11.21
C MET A 116 5.56 -2.84 12.00
N GLY A 117 5.49 -2.96 13.34
CA GLY A 117 6.67 -2.92 14.21
C GLY A 117 7.66 -4.05 13.90
N ASN A 118 7.15 -5.27 13.68
CA ASN A 118 8.00 -6.39 13.27
C ASN A 118 8.71 -6.12 11.94
N ALA A 119 7.98 -5.64 10.93
CA ALA A 119 8.55 -5.32 9.62
C ALA A 119 9.66 -4.26 9.73
N SER A 120 9.44 -3.19 10.50
CA SER A 120 10.43 -2.13 10.69
C SER A 120 11.67 -2.58 11.48
N VAL A 121 11.49 -3.36 12.55
CA VAL A 121 12.63 -3.91 13.31
C VAL A 121 13.44 -4.85 12.43
N ASN A 122 12.78 -5.73 11.67
CA ASN A 122 13.44 -6.67 10.79
C ASN A 122 14.05 -6.01 9.55
N GLY A 123 13.54 -4.85 9.14
CA GLY A 123 13.97 -4.16 7.93
C GLY A 123 13.32 -4.73 6.69
N TRP A 124 12.04 -5.07 6.78
CA TRP A 124 11.25 -5.64 5.70
C TRP A 124 10.29 -4.59 5.15
N PRO A 125 10.26 -4.36 3.83
CA PRO A 125 9.40 -3.34 3.25
C PRO A 125 7.93 -3.76 3.37
N LEU A 126 7.11 -2.89 3.94
CA LEU A 126 5.68 -3.14 4.16
C LEU A 126 4.88 -1.85 3.91
N LEU A 127 3.76 -1.94 3.20
CA LEU A 127 2.76 -0.88 3.14
C LEU A 127 1.52 -1.28 3.91
N CYS A 128 1.10 -0.44 4.85
CA CYS A 128 -0.19 -0.54 5.50
C CYS A 128 -1.14 0.51 4.93
N ILE A 129 -2.20 0.05 4.28
CA ILE A 129 -3.29 0.89 3.79
C ILE A 129 -4.44 0.77 4.78
N ALA A 130 -4.81 1.88 5.39
CA ALA A 130 -5.88 1.92 6.39
C ALA A 130 -7.03 2.80 5.92
N GLY A 131 -8.26 2.31 6.06
CA GLY A 131 -9.43 3.19 6.02
C GLY A 131 -9.49 4.05 7.29
N SER A 132 -10.08 5.24 7.19
CA SER A 132 -10.49 6.04 8.34
C SER A 132 -11.95 6.48 8.23
N SER A 133 -12.47 7.07 9.31
CA SER A 133 -13.71 7.84 9.28
C SER A 133 -13.67 8.92 8.19
N GLU A 134 -14.86 9.38 7.80
CA GLU A 134 -15.03 10.48 6.86
C GLU A 134 -14.44 11.77 7.43
N LEU A 135 -13.91 12.64 6.55
CA LEU A 135 -13.18 13.83 6.98
C LEU A 135 -14.03 14.77 7.85
N GLY A 136 -15.33 14.90 7.54
CA GLY A 136 -16.26 15.74 8.30
C GLY A 136 -16.66 15.16 9.68
N GLN A 137 -16.30 13.92 9.98
CA GLN A 137 -16.59 13.24 11.24
C GLN A 137 -15.32 13.02 12.10
N ASP A 138 -14.15 13.41 11.60
CA ASP A 138 -12.87 13.25 12.29
C ASP A 138 -12.86 14.08 13.58
N GLY A 139 -12.56 13.45 14.72
CA GLY A 139 -12.59 14.05 16.05
C GLY A 139 -13.98 14.18 16.70
N LEU A 140 -15.05 13.69 16.05
CA LEU A 140 -16.42 13.76 16.57
C LEU A 140 -16.90 12.46 17.23
N GLY A 141 -16.02 11.46 17.39
CA GLY A 141 -16.39 10.15 17.93
C GLY A 141 -17.07 9.29 16.89
N ALA A 142 -16.56 9.32 15.66
CA ALA A 142 -17.10 8.53 14.56
C ALA A 142 -17.00 7.02 14.86
N PHE A 143 -17.85 6.23 14.21
CA PHE A 143 -17.80 4.77 14.34
C PHE A 143 -16.40 4.23 14.02
N GLN A 144 -15.81 3.49 14.95
CA GLN A 144 -14.45 2.93 14.87
C GLN A 144 -13.32 3.96 14.75
N GLU A 145 -13.55 5.21 15.18
CA GLU A 145 -12.45 6.14 15.43
C GLU A 145 -11.56 5.62 16.57
N ALA A 146 -10.24 5.58 16.36
CA ALA A 146 -9.33 5.05 17.35
C ALA A 146 -9.15 6.00 18.54
N LEU A 147 -9.20 5.44 19.76
CA LEU A 147 -8.78 6.04 21.05
C LEU A 147 -9.74 7.14 21.61
N PRO A 148 -9.71 7.43 22.93
CA PRO A 148 -10.80 8.13 23.62
C PRO A 148 -10.91 9.64 23.27
N PRO A 149 -12.09 10.25 23.50
CA PRO A 149 -12.44 11.62 23.10
C PRO A 149 -11.57 12.76 23.69
N GLN A 150 -10.58 12.43 24.52
CA GLN A 150 -9.71 13.41 25.20
C GLN A 150 -8.40 13.71 24.45
N GLY A 151 -8.10 13.01 23.35
CA GLY A 151 -6.85 13.15 22.60
C GLY A 151 -7.00 13.71 21.19
N GLY A 152 -7.98 14.59 20.94
CA GLY A 152 -8.14 15.31 19.68
C GLY A 152 -8.42 14.44 18.44
N ALA A 153 -8.77 15.08 17.33
CA ALA A 153 -8.83 14.43 16.02
C ALA A 153 -7.45 13.87 15.64
N GLN A 154 -7.39 12.80 14.85
CA GLN A 154 -6.17 12.23 14.23
C GLN A 154 -5.35 11.19 15.04
N MET A 155 -5.87 10.58 16.12
CA MET A 155 -5.11 9.53 16.83
C MET A 155 -4.85 8.26 16.00
N GLN A 156 -5.78 7.91 15.09
CA GLN A 156 -5.57 7.15 13.84
C GLN A 156 -4.11 7.05 13.40
N VAL A 157 -3.73 8.15 12.74
CA VAL A 157 -2.48 8.34 12.05
C VAL A 157 -1.31 8.56 13.02
N GLN A 158 -1.55 8.87 14.30
CA GLN A 158 -0.48 9.05 15.29
C GLN A 158 0.18 7.73 15.71
N MET A 159 -0.59 6.64 15.87
CA MET A 159 -0.05 5.36 16.36
C MET A 159 1.07 4.79 15.48
N PRO A 160 0.97 4.82 14.13
CA PRO A 160 2.01 4.28 13.27
C PRO A 160 3.34 5.03 13.31
N TYR A 161 3.41 6.29 13.78
CA TYR A 161 4.68 7.04 13.81
C TYR A 161 5.75 6.39 14.69
N ALA A 162 5.35 5.61 15.70
CA ALA A 162 6.30 4.90 16.57
C ALA A 162 6.99 3.71 15.86
N VAL A 163 6.40 3.21 14.77
CA VAL A 163 6.81 1.95 14.12
C VAL A 163 7.03 2.08 12.61
N CYS A 164 6.64 3.17 11.97
CA CYS A 164 6.75 3.35 10.52
C CYS A 164 7.75 4.45 10.15
N LYS A 165 8.37 4.30 8.98
CA LYS A 165 9.27 5.30 8.38
C LYS A 165 8.53 6.46 7.72
N TYR A 166 7.31 6.19 7.27
CA TYR A 166 6.45 7.15 6.59
C TYR A 166 5.02 6.92 7.01
N VAL A 167 4.33 8.01 7.31
CA VAL A 167 2.96 8.01 7.81
C VAL A 167 2.26 9.20 7.19
N VAL A 168 1.12 8.95 6.53
CA VAL A 168 0.34 10.01 5.91
C VAL A 168 -1.16 9.71 5.94
N LYS A 169 -1.97 10.75 6.10
CA LYS A 169 -3.42 10.72 5.86
C LYS A 169 -3.72 11.46 4.56
N ALA A 170 -4.17 10.71 3.55
CA ALA A 170 -4.55 11.25 2.25
C ALA A 170 -6.01 11.75 2.30
N ALA A 171 -6.18 13.06 2.49
CA ALA A 171 -7.50 13.70 2.49
C ALA A 171 -8.00 14.02 1.06
N GLU A 172 -7.08 14.12 0.08
CA GLU A 172 -7.39 14.52 -1.28
C GLU A 172 -7.15 13.37 -2.27
N GLY A 173 -8.19 12.98 -3.01
CA GLY A 173 -8.15 11.86 -3.94
C GLY A 173 -7.10 12.00 -5.05
N ALA A 174 -6.89 13.21 -5.57
CA ALA A 174 -5.91 13.47 -6.64
C ALA A 174 -4.45 13.31 -6.19
N ARG A 175 -4.17 13.45 -4.89
CA ARG A 175 -2.83 13.32 -4.30
C ARG A 175 -2.49 11.91 -3.86
N ILE A 176 -3.46 10.98 -3.86
CA ILE A 176 -3.25 9.58 -3.47
C ILE A 176 -2.05 8.95 -4.22
N PRO A 177 -1.89 9.07 -5.54
CA PRO A 177 -0.78 8.43 -6.24
C PRO A 177 0.59 8.91 -5.77
N PHE A 178 0.72 10.20 -5.46
CA PHE A 178 1.93 10.78 -4.89
C PHE A 178 2.25 10.16 -3.52
N PHE A 179 1.27 10.09 -2.62
CA PHE A 179 1.47 9.51 -1.29
C PHE A 179 1.79 8.01 -1.33
N VAL A 180 1.21 7.27 -2.27
CA VAL A 180 1.51 5.85 -2.47
C VAL A 180 2.95 5.66 -2.97
N GLU A 181 3.41 6.44 -3.95
CA GLU A 181 4.80 6.36 -4.41
C GLU A 181 5.78 6.73 -3.30
N GLN A 182 5.49 7.76 -2.51
CA GLN A 182 6.31 8.12 -1.35
C GLN A 182 6.32 6.99 -0.32
N ALA A 183 5.19 6.38 0.01
CA ALA A 183 5.14 5.26 0.94
C ALA A 183 5.99 4.09 0.45
N VAL A 184 5.93 3.75 -0.85
CA VAL A 184 6.79 2.72 -1.47
C VAL A 184 8.25 3.12 -1.32
N ARG A 185 8.62 4.34 -1.72
CA ARG A 185 9.98 4.87 -1.64
C ARG A 185 10.54 4.78 -0.22
N TYR A 186 9.82 5.29 0.78
CA TYR A 186 10.25 5.24 2.17
C TYR A 186 10.30 3.82 2.71
N SER A 187 9.44 2.90 2.25
CA SER A 187 9.48 1.51 2.68
C SER A 187 10.72 0.75 2.19
N ILE A 188 11.28 1.10 1.03
CA ILE A 188 12.41 0.37 0.41
C ILE A 188 13.77 1.08 0.54
N MET A 189 13.80 2.42 0.60
CA MET A 189 15.05 3.19 0.58
C MET A 189 15.83 3.12 1.90
N GLY A 190 17.16 3.06 1.81
CA GLY A 190 18.03 2.92 2.99
C GLY A 190 17.80 1.59 3.69
N ARG A 191 17.64 1.60 5.02
CA ARG A 191 17.14 0.43 5.75
C ARG A 191 15.63 0.30 5.50
N PRO A 192 15.12 -0.79 4.89
CA PRO A 192 13.70 -0.93 4.61
C PRO A 192 12.85 -0.96 5.88
N GLY A 193 11.54 -0.80 5.76
CA GLY A 193 10.61 -0.87 6.89
C GLY A 193 9.17 -0.59 6.49
N ALA A 194 8.30 -0.45 7.50
CA ALA A 194 6.89 -0.18 7.28
C ALA A 194 6.60 1.28 6.92
N ALA A 195 5.62 1.49 6.04
CA ALA A 195 5.01 2.77 5.75
C ALA A 195 3.48 2.65 5.85
N TYR A 196 2.82 3.72 6.30
CA TYR A 196 1.39 3.76 6.57
C TYR A 196 0.71 4.87 5.76
N VAL A 197 -0.36 4.50 5.06
CA VAL A 197 -1.20 5.41 4.28
C VAL A 197 -2.64 5.24 4.72
N GLU A 198 -3.18 6.28 5.32
CA GLU A 198 -4.58 6.37 5.73
C GLU A 198 -5.38 7.10 4.67
N VAL A 199 -6.58 6.59 4.36
CA VAL A 199 -7.49 7.21 3.39
C VAL A 199 -8.90 7.23 3.98
N ALA A 200 -9.53 8.40 3.96
CA ALA A 200 -10.86 8.58 4.50
C ALA A 200 -11.94 7.92 3.62
N GLY A 201 -13.03 7.46 4.25
CA GLY A 201 -14.10 6.73 3.56
C GLY A 201 -14.79 7.54 2.45
N ASP A 202 -15.01 8.84 2.68
CA ASP A 202 -15.49 9.80 1.69
C ASP A 202 -14.47 10.00 0.57
N THR A 203 -13.18 10.20 0.88
CA THR A 203 -12.12 10.29 -0.13
C THR A 203 -12.08 9.05 -1.03
N LEU A 204 -12.30 7.84 -0.49
CA LEU A 204 -12.35 6.60 -1.28
C LEU A 204 -13.60 6.51 -2.18
N ARG A 205 -14.74 7.02 -1.69
CA ARG A 205 -16.04 6.88 -2.34
C ARG A 205 -16.30 7.93 -3.41
N ASP A 206 -15.82 9.14 -3.18
CA ASP A 206 -16.12 10.31 -3.99
C ASP A 206 -15.37 10.32 -5.32
N GLU A 207 -15.96 10.99 -6.31
CA GLU A 207 -15.36 11.18 -7.63
C GLU A 207 -14.23 12.23 -7.57
N VAL A 208 -13.07 11.88 -8.12
CA VAL A 208 -11.92 12.80 -8.18
C VAL A 208 -12.09 13.72 -9.38
N LYS A 209 -12.30 15.02 -9.11
CA LYS A 209 -12.56 16.04 -10.14
C LYS A 209 -11.30 16.69 -10.70
N ALA A 210 -10.19 16.63 -9.97
CA ALA A 210 -8.92 17.20 -10.40
C ALA A 210 -8.14 16.25 -11.31
N GLU A 211 -7.17 16.79 -12.04
CA GLU A 211 -6.24 16.00 -12.84
C GLU A 211 -5.40 15.08 -11.92
N ILE A 212 -5.27 13.81 -12.31
CA ILE A 212 -4.56 12.80 -11.53
C ILE A 212 -3.24 12.50 -12.21
N TYR A 213 -2.14 12.86 -11.55
CA TYR A 213 -0.81 12.45 -11.96
C TYR A 213 -0.41 11.15 -11.25
N TYR A 214 -0.03 10.13 -12.02
CA TYR A 214 0.53 8.88 -11.48
C TYR A 214 2.06 8.92 -11.60
N PRO A 215 2.80 9.02 -10.49
CA PRO A 215 4.24 8.90 -10.53
C PRO A 215 4.68 7.57 -11.16
N PRO A 216 5.82 7.53 -11.86
CA PRO A 216 6.38 6.27 -12.34
C PRO A 216 6.66 5.32 -11.17
N LYS A 217 6.81 4.03 -11.48
CA LYS A 217 7.20 3.03 -10.49
C LYS A 217 8.48 3.47 -9.78
N CYS A 218 8.46 3.46 -8.45
CA CYS A 218 9.60 3.81 -7.63
C CYS A 218 10.77 2.86 -7.96
N ALA A 219 11.90 3.47 -8.33
CA ALA A 219 13.14 2.79 -8.66
C ALA A 219 13.67 2.01 -7.46
N ASP A 220 14.39 0.93 -7.74
CA ASP A 220 14.99 0.12 -6.69
C ASP A 220 16.10 0.92 -5.95
N PRO A 221 16.38 0.60 -4.67
CA PRO A 221 17.39 1.31 -3.90
C PRO A 221 18.75 1.29 -4.58
N PRO A 222 19.48 2.43 -4.64
CA PRO A 222 20.80 2.44 -5.27
C PRO A 222 21.79 1.63 -4.45
N PHE A 223 22.70 0.95 -5.14
CA PHE A 223 23.86 0.35 -4.50
C PHE A 223 24.84 1.45 -4.07
N VAL A 224 25.23 1.44 -2.79
CA VAL A 224 26.19 2.40 -2.23
C VAL A 224 27.43 1.62 -1.78
N PRO A 225 28.51 1.58 -2.59
CA PRO A 225 29.71 0.86 -2.20
C PRO A 225 30.41 1.54 -1.01
N ALA A 226 31.09 0.73 -0.19
CA ALA A 226 32.03 1.25 0.79
C ALA A 226 33.21 1.95 0.08
N LEU A 227 33.76 2.98 0.72
CA LEU A 227 34.95 3.67 0.21
C LEU A 227 36.13 2.70 0.14
N GLU A 228 36.92 2.77 -0.93
CA GLU A 228 38.08 1.89 -1.12
C GLU A 228 39.08 1.98 0.04
N SER A 229 39.25 3.17 0.62
CA SER A 229 40.07 3.38 1.82
C SER A 229 39.58 2.59 3.04
N GLU A 230 38.27 2.51 3.23
CA GLU A 230 37.64 1.76 4.34
C GLU A 230 37.76 0.25 4.14
N ILE A 231 37.63 -0.21 2.88
CA ILE A 231 37.85 -1.62 2.52
C ILE A 231 39.31 -2.01 2.80
N LYS A 232 40.29 -1.22 2.33
CA LYS A 232 41.71 -1.46 2.58
C LYS A 232 42.05 -1.47 4.07
N ARG A 233 41.48 -0.55 4.85
CA ARG A 233 41.64 -0.50 6.31
C ARG A 233 41.11 -1.78 6.97
N SER A 234 39.94 -2.25 6.55
CA SER A 234 39.31 -3.46 7.07
C SER A 234 40.13 -4.71 6.75
N LEU A 235 40.65 -4.82 5.51
CA LEU A 235 41.52 -5.93 5.09
C LEU A 235 42.85 -5.94 5.84
N ALA A 236 43.47 -4.77 6.08
CA ALA A 236 44.70 -4.69 6.86
C ALA A 236 44.49 -5.14 8.31
N CYS A 237 43.35 -4.78 8.92
CA CYS A 237 42.97 -5.25 10.24
C CYS A 237 42.77 -6.77 10.26
N LEU A 238 42.10 -7.31 9.24
CA LEU A 238 41.85 -8.76 9.10
C LEU A 238 43.15 -9.55 8.92
N ALA A 239 44.08 -9.07 8.09
CA ALA A 239 45.36 -9.72 7.82
C ALA A 239 46.29 -9.77 9.06
N GLY A 240 46.17 -8.80 9.97
CA GLY A 240 46.92 -8.78 11.22
C GLY A 240 46.27 -9.56 12.37
N ALA A 241 45.05 -10.09 12.19
CA ALA A 241 44.30 -10.76 13.24
C ALA A 241 44.83 -12.18 13.49
N LYS A 242 44.96 -12.57 14.76
CA LYS A 242 45.39 -13.92 15.15
C LYS A 242 44.24 -14.95 15.14
N SER A 243 43.02 -14.49 15.42
CA SER A 243 41.83 -15.34 15.50
C SER A 243 40.60 -14.56 15.04
N PRO A 244 40.50 -14.25 13.73
CA PRO A 244 39.37 -13.53 13.18
C PRO A 244 38.09 -14.39 13.20
N LEU A 245 36.94 -13.73 13.33
CA LEU A 245 35.61 -14.33 13.22
C LEU A 245 34.70 -13.40 12.42
N LEU A 246 34.02 -13.94 11.41
CA LEU A 246 33.02 -13.19 10.64
C LEU A 246 31.63 -13.38 11.23
N ILE A 247 30.96 -12.30 11.64
CA ILE A 247 29.57 -12.37 12.10
C ILE A 247 28.64 -12.02 10.93
N VAL A 248 27.87 -13.01 10.46
CA VAL A 248 26.98 -12.84 9.31
C VAL A 248 25.61 -12.36 9.77
N GLY A 249 25.34 -11.09 9.47
CA GLY A 249 24.09 -10.42 9.81
C GLY A 249 23.00 -10.57 8.75
N LYS A 250 21.77 -10.23 9.12
CA LYS A 250 20.61 -10.17 8.20
C LYS A 250 20.81 -9.29 6.97
N GLY A 251 21.70 -8.29 7.03
CA GLY A 251 22.02 -7.44 5.90
C GLY A 251 22.61 -8.23 4.74
N ALA A 252 23.40 -9.27 5.03
CA ALA A 252 23.94 -10.16 4.01
C ALA A 252 22.83 -10.99 3.34
N ALA A 253 21.89 -11.51 4.14
CA ALA A 253 20.73 -12.24 3.63
C ALA A 253 19.85 -11.35 2.74
N TYR A 254 19.56 -10.12 3.20
CA TYR A 254 18.74 -9.18 2.44
C TYR A 254 19.43 -8.71 1.15
N ALA A 255 20.76 -8.57 1.15
CA ALA A 255 21.52 -8.19 -0.03
C ALA A 255 21.76 -9.36 -1.02
N GLY A 256 21.39 -10.59 -0.65
CA GLY A 256 21.70 -11.77 -1.47
C GLY A 256 23.19 -12.08 -1.57
N ALA A 257 24.00 -11.63 -0.61
CA ALA A 257 25.47 -11.66 -0.66
C ALA A 257 26.07 -13.05 -0.35
N SER A 258 25.33 -14.13 -0.63
CA SER A 258 25.76 -15.50 -0.38
C SER A 258 26.99 -15.90 -1.19
N PRO A 259 27.05 -15.64 -2.53
CA PRO A 259 28.24 -15.99 -3.33
C PRO A 259 29.50 -15.24 -2.88
N GLU A 260 29.40 -13.93 -2.66
CA GLU A 260 30.52 -13.07 -2.31
C GLU A 260 31.07 -13.39 -0.92
N LEU A 261 30.18 -13.70 0.04
CA LEU A 261 30.61 -14.12 1.38
C LEU A 261 31.23 -15.51 1.39
N THR A 262 30.71 -16.44 0.59
CA THR A 262 31.30 -17.78 0.44
C THR A 262 32.71 -17.66 -0.10
N GLU A 263 32.92 -16.87 -1.16
CA GLU A 263 34.25 -16.62 -1.73
C GLU A 263 35.20 -15.98 -0.71
N LEU A 264 34.74 -15.02 0.08
CA LEU A 264 35.55 -14.40 1.14
C LEU A 264 35.96 -15.39 2.22
N VAL A 265 35.01 -16.19 2.72
CA VAL A 265 35.23 -17.21 3.77
C VAL A 265 36.22 -18.27 3.29
N GLU A 266 36.03 -18.79 2.08
CA GLU A 266 36.88 -19.84 1.51
C GLU A 266 38.30 -19.33 1.21
N LYS A 267 38.44 -18.13 0.64
CA LYS A 267 39.77 -17.55 0.34
C LYS A 267 40.53 -17.14 1.58
N ALA A 268 39.85 -16.57 2.56
CA ALA A 268 40.49 -16.09 3.77
C ALA A 268 40.68 -17.20 4.82
N GLY A 269 39.94 -18.31 4.70
CA GLY A 269 39.96 -19.41 5.66
C GLY A 269 39.45 -19.00 7.05
N ILE A 270 38.52 -18.05 7.10
CA ILE A 270 38.05 -17.42 8.34
C ILE A 270 36.75 -18.08 8.80
N PRO A 271 36.65 -18.52 10.06
CA PRO A 271 35.39 -19.04 10.59
C PRO A 271 34.31 -17.96 10.63
N PHE A 272 33.06 -18.36 10.49
CA PHE A 272 31.92 -17.45 10.53
C PHE A 272 30.84 -17.91 11.49
N LEU A 273 30.09 -16.95 12.03
CA LEU A 273 28.95 -17.19 12.91
C LEU A 273 27.71 -16.46 12.36
N PRO A 274 26.69 -17.17 11.87
CA PRO A 274 25.46 -16.53 11.43
C PRO A 274 24.61 -16.09 12.62
N THR A 275 24.11 -14.86 12.56
CA THR A 275 23.00 -14.41 13.43
C THR A 275 21.72 -15.17 13.08
N PRO A 276 20.65 -15.17 13.93
CA PRO A 276 19.41 -15.89 13.62
C PRO A 276 18.80 -15.59 12.25
N MET A 277 18.94 -14.34 11.78
CA MET A 277 18.47 -13.90 10.44
C MET A 277 19.58 -13.91 9.37
N GLY A 278 20.81 -14.27 9.72
CA GLY A 278 21.90 -14.53 8.78
C GLY A 278 22.08 -16.02 8.46
N LYS A 279 21.32 -16.90 9.11
CA LYS A 279 21.31 -18.33 8.79
C LYS A 279 20.81 -18.56 7.37
N GLY A 280 21.41 -19.55 6.70
CA GLY A 280 21.13 -19.85 5.29
C GLY A 280 21.79 -18.92 4.27
N VAL A 281 22.53 -17.89 4.70
CA VAL A 281 23.39 -17.10 3.78
C VAL A 281 24.57 -17.95 3.32
N LEU A 282 25.16 -18.71 4.24
CA LEU A 282 26.09 -19.79 3.94
C LEU A 282 25.48 -21.10 4.46
N PRO A 283 25.91 -22.27 3.94
CA PRO A 283 25.46 -23.56 4.44
C PRO A 283 25.80 -23.74 5.93
N ASP A 284 24.82 -24.19 6.73
CA ASP A 284 25.01 -24.43 8.17
C ASP A 284 25.96 -25.63 8.44
N ASP A 285 26.20 -26.48 7.44
CA ASP A 285 27.13 -27.60 7.46
C ASP A 285 28.53 -27.25 6.90
N HIS A 286 28.79 -25.96 6.63
CA HIS A 286 30.08 -25.50 6.13
C HIS A 286 31.20 -25.79 7.17
N PRO A 287 32.39 -26.28 6.76
CA PRO A 287 33.47 -26.65 7.69
C PRO A 287 34.00 -25.52 8.57
N LEU A 288 33.75 -24.27 8.16
CA LEU A 288 34.15 -23.04 8.83
C LEU A 288 32.99 -22.34 9.59
N CYS A 289 31.81 -22.98 9.68
CA CYS A 289 30.69 -22.49 10.49
C CYS A 289 30.86 -22.84 11.98
#